data_AF-A0A013XTP2-F1
#
_entry.id   AF-A0A013XTP2-F1
#
_cell.length_a   1.000
_cell.length_b   1.000
_cell.length_c   1.000
_cell.angle_alpha   90.00
_cell.angle_beta   90.00
_cell.angle_gamma   90.00
#
_symmetry.space_group_name_H-M   'P 1'
#
loop_
_entity.id
_entity.type
_entity.pdbx_description
1 polymer ?
#
loop_
_entity_poly.entity_id
_entity_poly.type
_entity_poly.pdbx_seq_one_letter_code
_entity_poly.pdbx_strand_id
1 'polypeptide(L)' 'MAKSRPIILEGLLMQEGRQLILQMADGGQWRLLALGRQEHLLGRHVRVEGVREDHDIVAVDKITAR' A
#
# COMPACT_ATOMS: atom_id res chain seq x y z
N MET A 1 -15.36 11.52 -14.22
CA MET A 1 -14.40 10.39 -14.16
C MET A 1 -13.21 10.86 -13.36
N ALA A 2 -13.12 10.47 -12.07
CA ALA A 2 -11.95 10.78 -11.26
C ALA A 2 -10.73 10.17 -11.95
N LYS A 3 -9.70 10.97 -12.20
CA LYS A 3 -8.47 10.49 -12.83
C LYS A 3 -7.74 9.65 -11.79
N SER A 4 -7.98 8.35 -11.79
CA SER A 4 -7.14 7.33 -11.18
C SER A 4 -5.69 7.59 -11.63
N ARG A 5 -4.83 8.04 -10.70
CA ARG A 5 -3.43 8.37 -11.00
C ARG A 5 -2.52 7.23 -10.57
N PRO A 6 -1.63 6.74 -11.43
CA PRO A 6 -0.63 5.77 -11.00
C PRO A 6 0.26 6.40 -9.93
N ILE A 7 0.57 5.63 -8.89
CA ILE A 7 1.39 6.04 -7.76
C ILE A 7 2.32 4.89 -7.35
N ILE A 8 3.51 5.27 -6.88
CA ILE A 8 4.49 4.36 -6.32
C ILE A 8 4.79 4.84 -4.90
N LEU A 9 4.64 3.96 -3.93
CA LEU A 9 4.83 4.24 -2.51
C LEU A 9 5.84 3.25 -1.94
N GLU A 10 6.64 3.70 -0.97
CA GLU A 10 7.60 2.86 -0.27
C GLU A 10 7.43 3.04 1.23
N GLY A 11 7.41 1.94 1.98
CA GLY A 11 7.16 2.00 3.42
C GLY A 11 7.09 0.64 4.07
N LEU A 12 6.83 0.64 5.38
CA LEU A 12 6.61 -0.55 6.18
C LEU A 12 5.21 -1.11 5.92
N LEU A 13 5.11 -2.35 5.46
CA LEU A 13 3.82 -3.02 5.32
C LEU A 13 3.34 -3.50 6.69
N MET A 14 2.17 -3.05 7.10
CA MET A 14 1.51 -3.42 8.35
C MET A 14 0.10 -3.93 8.06
N GLN A 15 -0.46 -4.63 9.03
CA GLN A 15 -1.86 -5.07 9.00
C GLN A 15 -2.56 -4.59 10.26
N GLU A 16 -3.65 -3.85 10.07
CA GLU A 16 -4.54 -3.43 11.15
C GLU A 16 -5.88 -4.16 10.97
N GLY A 17 -6.11 -5.17 11.81
CA GLY A 17 -7.24 -6.09 11.66
C GLY A 17 -7.18 -6.84 10.31
N ARG A 18 -8.10 -6.52 9.40
CA ARG A 18 -8.16 -7.08 8.02
C ARG A 18 -7.65 -6.10 6.95
N GLN A 19 -7.26 -4.89 7.34
CA GLN A 19 -6.82 -3.84 6.44
C GLN A 19 -5.29 -3.84 6.35
N LEU A 20 -4.75 -3.86 5.14
CA LEU A 20 -3.34 -3.61 4.91
C LEU A 20 -3.07 -2.10 4.91
N ILE A 21 -2.03 -1.70 5.63
CA ILE A 21 -1.59 -0.32 5.76
C ILE A 21 -0.11 -0.25 5.39
N LEU A 22 0.26 0.72 4.58
CA LEU A 22 1.65 1.08 4.32
C LEU A 22 2.00 2.32 5.14
N GLN A 23 2.94 2.17 6.08
CA GLN A 23 3.48 3.30 6.83
C GLN A 23 4.72 3.84 6.13
N MET A 24 4.64 5.09 5.69
CA MET A 24 5.70 5.82 5.04
C MET A 24 6.72 6.31 6.09
N ALA A 25 7.94 6.60 5.66
CA ALA A 25 9.02 7.08 6.54
C ALA A 25 8.73 8.47 7.16
N ASP A 26 7.87 9.27 6.53
CA ASP A 26 7.42 10.57 7.02
C ASP A 26 6.29 10.47 8.07
N GLY A 27 5.86 9.25 8.40
CA GLY A 27 4.75 8.98 9.32
C GLY A 27 3.37 8.94 8.63
N GLY A 28 3.29 9.23 7.33
CA GLY A 28 2.08 9.07 6.55
C GLY A 28 1.64 7.62 6.43
N GLN A 29 0.34 7.38 6.30
CA GLN A 29 -0.22 6.03 6.20
C GLN A 29 -1.13 5.91 4.99
N TRP A 30 -0.98 4.81 4.26
CA TRP A 30 -1.78 4.51 3.08
C TRP A 30 -2.51 3.19 3.26
N ARG A 31 -3.82 3.21 3.00
CA ARG A 31 -4.66 2.02 3.00
C ARG A 31 -4.50 1.31 1.65
N LEU A 32 -4.08 0.06 1.73
CA LEU A 32 -3.86 -0.77 0.56
C LEU A 32 -5.12 -1.60 0.28
N LEU A 33 -5.72 -1.40 -0.90
CA LEU A 33 -6.70 -2.31 -1.47
C LEU A 33 -5.94 -3.34 -2.31
N ALA A 34 -5.47 -4.40 -1.68
CA ALA A 34 -4.73 -5.48 -2.34
C ALA A 34 -5.57 -6.76 -2.39
N LEU A 35 -5.57 -7.42 -3.55
CA LEU A 35 -6.19 -8.73 -3.73
C LEU A 35 -5.13 -9.81 -3.47
N GLY A 36 -5.02 -10.34 -2.25
CA GLY A 36 -4.16 -11.49 -1.96
C GLY A 36 -3.60 -11.58 -0.54
N ARG A 37 -2.96 -12.72 -0.23
CA ARG A 37 -2.26 -12.95 1.04
C ARG A 37 -0.84 -12.40 0.98
N GLN A 38 -0.67 -11.15 1.40
CA GLN A 38 0.64 -10.50 1.54
C GLN A 38 1.24 -10.69 2.94
N GLU A 39 0.76 -11.72 3.66
CA GLU A 39 1.12 -12.02 5.06
C GLU A 39 2.63 -12.18 5.26
N HIS A 40 3.33 -12.71 4.25
CA HIS A 40 4.78 -12.92 4.27
C HIS A 40 5.60 -11.63 4.16
N LEU A 41 4.98 -10.53 3.72
CA LEU A 41 5.60 -9.20 3.59
C LEU A 41 5.28 -8.29 4.79
N LEU A 42 4.41 -8.72 5.70
CA LEU A 42 4.07 -7.94 6.90
C LEU A 42 5.32 -7.70 7.76
N GLY A 43 5.44 -6.48 8.28
CA GLY A 43 6.60 -6.03 9.05
C GLY A 43 7.85 -5.76 8.20
N ARG A 44 7.76 -5.81 6.86
CA ARG A 44 8.88 -5.53 5.96
C ARG A 44 8.69 -4.21 5.24
N HIS A 45 9.82 -3.59 4.88
CA HIS A 45 9.80 -2.49 3.94
C HIS A 45 9.51 -3.03 2.54
N VAL A 46 8.48 -2.47 1.91
CA VAL A 46 8.03 -2.86 0.59
C VAL A 46 7.90 -1.64 -0.29
N ARG A 47 7.97 -1.90 -1.60
CA ARG A 47 7.53 -0.97 -2.63
C ARG A 47 6.17 -1.42 -3.13
N VAL A 48 5.22 -0.49 -3.15
CA VAL A 48 3.85 -0.66 -3.61
C VAL A 48 3.68 0.14 -4.90
N GLU A 49 3.23 -0.52 -5.95
CA GLU A 49 2.86 0.09 -7.22
C GLU A 49 1.35 -0.10 -7.40
N GLY A 50 0.66 0.97 -7.76
CA GLY A 50 -0.79 0.95 -7.84
C GLY A 50 -1.39 2.25 -8.35
N VAL A 51 -2.68 2.41 -8.07
CA VAL A 51 -3.49 3.54 -8.50
C VAL A 51 -4.10 4.21 -7.28
N ARG A 52 -3.94 5.53 -7.18
CA ARG A 52 -4.61 6.32 -6.14
C ARG A 52 -6.10 6.40 -6.43
N GLU A 53 -6.89 5.77 -5.57
CA GLU A 53 -8.36 5.79 -5.63
C GLU A 53 -8.94 6.93 -4.79
N ASP A 54 -8.33 7.23 -3.64
CA ASP A 54 -8.77 8.31 -2.75
C ASP A 54 -7.57 9.00 -2.06
N HIS A 55 -7.80 9.88 -1.08
CA HIS A 55 -6.76 10.67 -0.44
C HIS A 55 -5.65 9.78 0.16
N ASP A 56 -6.04 8.74 0.89
CA ASP A 56 -5.12 7.82 1.58
C ASP A 56 -5.39 6.35 1.20
N ILE A 57 -5.94 6.12 0.00
CA ILE A 57 -6.29 4.79 -0.49
C ILE A 57 -5.62 4.53 -1.84
N VAL A 58 -4.93 3.40 -1.92
CA VAL A 58 -4.32 2.92 -3.16
C VAL A 58 -4.87 1.53 -3.51
N ALA A 59 -5.36 1.39 -4.74
CA ALA A 59 -5.59 0.09 -5.36
C ALA A 59 -4.24 -0.48 -5.77
N VAL A 60 -3.85 -1.59 -5.16
CA VAL A 60 -2.52 -2.16 -5.33
C VAL A 60 -2.49 -3.06 -6.55
N ASP A 61 -1.59 -2.77 -7.48
CA ASP A 61 -1.28 -3.63 -8.62
C ASP A 61 -0.16 -4.61 -8.27
N LYS A 62 0.88 -4.15 -7.55
CA LYS A 62 2.06 -4.94 -7.22
C LYS A 62 2.70 -4.52 -5.90
N ILE A 63 3.15 -5.51 -5.13
CA ILE A 63 4.00 -5.30 -3.95
C ILE A 63 5.28 -6.10 -4.12
N THR A 64 6.42 -5.47 -3.86
CA THR A 64 7.73 -6.14 -3.84
C THR A 64 8.46 -5.84 -2.54
N ALA A 65 9.03 -6.88 -1.92
CA ALA A 65 10.00 -6.69 -0.85
C ALA A 65 11.20 -5.88 -1.37
N ARG A 66 11.69 -4.96 -0.55
CA ARG A 66 12.96 -4.26 -0.80
C ARG A 66 14.12 -4.98 -0.12
#